data_AF-A0A9X6RPT4-F1
#
_entry.id   AF-A0A9X6RPT4-F1
#
_cell.length_a   1.000
_cell.length_b   1.000
_cell.length_c   1.000
_cell.angle_alpha   90.00
_cell.angle_beta   90.00
_cell.angle_gamma   90.00
#
_symmetry.space_group_name_H-M   'P 1'
#
loop_
_entity.id
_entity.type
_entity.pdbx_description
1 polymer ?
#
loop_
_entity_poly.entity_id
_entity_poly.type
_entity_poly.pdbx_seq_one_letter_code
_entity_poly.pdbx_strand_id
1 'polypeptide(L)'
;MNNRLFEGDIIGIDVAVIASSLPNKKKARNGLTDQRSRWVNGVIPYYIAEGFNLKQQGIILNAMDDFSSQTCIKFQPLSNHPDSILFQATSSRDECGSSQVGREGGVQTVYLSVADDRDCVSKGIIQHELMHVVGFFHEQARSDRNDFVDINKNNLDPEVFQKNFLERSAAEVTAFGFPYDFGSIMHDSTFAFSKDGFSWTIRPKKKWAQYETVMGQRNGLSQIDIGKINAMYKCPERGGAKPNQPLPPPPSPPTRAPIQPTKMSSSSSFITESDDGNDNETTTARPPVRPSVRSTRRTTRPSVPNTEPPPDDDEDVEDSETQAPTQRTTRPRRIGLVAAATAMTTKPKPCISKTYIGLSCTRCYTVSGLRTNWKEQCLPSPATSARQFDSSPL
;
A
#
# COMPACT_ATOMS: atom_id res chain seq x y z
N MET A 1 -2.85 -1.69 8.98
CA MET A 1 -3.92 -2.56 8.44
C MET A 1 -5.22 -1.94 8.87
N ASN A 2 -6.11 -1.69 7.93
CA ASN A 2 -7.36 -0.98 8.16
C ASN A 2 -8.51 -1.99 8.26
N ASN A 3 -9.01 -2.25 9.48
CA ASN A 3 -10.09 -3.21 9.71
C ASN A 3 -11.39 -2.87 8.94
N ARG A 4 -11.55 -1.64 8.43
CA ARG A 4 -12.68 -1.25 7.57
C ARG A 4 -12.56 -1.78 6.15
N LEU A 5 -11.35 -2.06 5.67
CA LEU A 5 -11.10 -2.67 4.37
C LEU A 5 -11.18 -4.19 4.44
N PHE A 6 -11.47 -4.82 3.30
CA PHE A 6 -11.53 -6.28 3.19
C PHE A 6 -10.09 -6.84 3.18
N GLU A 7 -9.83 -7.96 3.87
CA GLU A 7 -8.47 -8.48 4.11
C GLU A 7 -7.45 -7.47 4.72
N GLY A 8 -7.86 -6.25 5.09
CA GLY A 8 -7.05 -5.22 5.76
C GLY A 8 -6.62 -4.01 4.92
N ASP A 9 -6.65 -4.14 3.60
CA ASP A 9 -6.16 -3.15 2.62
C ASP A 9 -6.84 -3.30 1.24
N ILE A 10 -7.76 -4.24 1.05
CA ILE A 10 -8.48 -4.41 -0.21
C ILE A 10 -9.76 -3.56 -0.21
N ILE A 11 -9.87 -2.69 -1.22
CA ILE A 11 -11.05 -1.88 -1.52
C ILE A 11 -11.94 -2.54 -2.60
N GLY A 12 -13.17 -2.06 -2.76
CA GLY A 12 -14.14 -2.54 -3.77
C GLY A 12 -14.96 -3.78 -3.37
N ILE A 13 -14.55 -4.50 -2.32
CA ILE A 13 -15.18 -5.76 -1.90
C ILE A 13 -16.13 -5.57 -0.71
N ASP A 14 -17.40 -5.93 -0.88
CA ASP A 14 -18.38 -6.07 0.20
C ASP A 14 -18.34 -7.48 0.81
N VAL A 15 -18.13 -7.55 2.13
CA VAL A 15 -18.10 -8.77 2.93
C VAL A 15 -19.43 -9.52 2.88
N ALA A 16 -20.56 -8.80 2.87
CA ALA A 16 -21.90 -9.40 2.86
C ALA A 16 -22.19 -10.13 1.53
N VAL A 17 -21.65 -9.61 0.42
CA VAL A 17 -21.76 -10.23 -0.91
C VAL A 17 -20.91 -11.50 -1.00
N ILE A 18 -19.70 -11.53 -0.43
CA ILE A 18 -18.88 -12.75 -0.38
C ILE A 18 -19.49 -13.79 0.57
N ALA A 19 -19.91 -13.39 1.78
CA ALA A 19 -20.44 -14.32 2.78
C ALA A 19 -21.71 -15.06 2.32
N SER A 20 -22.50 -14.44 1.44
CA SER A 20 -23.74 -15.01 0.88
C SER A 20 -23.54 -15.88 -0.38
N SER A 21 -22.33 -15.94 -0.95
CA SER A 21 -22.07 -16.53 -2.27
C SER A 21 -21.07 -17.70 -2.29
N LEU A 22 -21.03 -18.53 -1.24
CA LEU A 22 -20.09 -19.65 -1.07
C LEU A 22 -20.68 -21.06 -1.36
N PRO A 23 -20.82 -21.51 -2.63
CA PRO A 23 -21.14 -22.90 -2.94
C PRO A 23 -19.89 -23.82 -2.91
N ASN A 24 -20.05 -24.96 -2.22
CA ASN A 24 -19.22 -26.17 -2.27
C ASN A 24 -17.67 -26.05 -2.19
N LYS A 25 -17.15 -26.51 -1.05
CA LYS A 25 -15.71 -26.60 -0.73
C LYS A 25 -14.89 -27.40 -1.76
N LYS A 26 -14.17 -26.70 -2.63
CA LYS A 26 -13.01 -27.19 -3.38
C LYS A 26 -11.80 -26.32 -3.04
N LYS A 27 -10.58 -26.86 -3.12
CA LYS A 27 -9.34 -26.22 -2.64
C LYS A 27 -8.96 -24.93 -3.41
N ALA A 28 -9.43 -23.79 -2.92
CA ALA A 28 -9.09 -22.43 -3.32
C ALA A 28 -7.68 -21.98 -2.96
N ARG A 29 -7.24 -20.92 -3.64
CA ARG A 29 -5.90 -20.31 -3.54
C ARG A 29 -6.02 -18.78 -3.46
N ASN A 30 -5.16 -18.00 -4.14
CA ASN A 30 -5.20 -16.54 -4.05
C ASN A 30 -5.08 -15.75 -5.37
N GLY A 31 -4.62 -16.32 -6.50
CA GLY A 31 -4.63 -15.61 -7.79
C GLY A 31 -5.96 -15.77 -8.53
N LEU A 32 -6.65 -14.67 -8.87
CA LEU A 32 -7.94 -14.67 -9.56
C LEU A 32 -7.97 -15.61 -10.78
N THR A 33 -9.03 -16.38 -10.98
CA THR A 33 -9.20 -17.28 -12.14
C THR A 33 -9.71 -16.56 -13.40
N ASP A 34 -10.54 -15.53 -13.26
CA ASP A 34 -11.16 -14.84 -14.40
C ASP A 34 -10.12 -14.11 -15.26
N GLN A 35 -10.22 -14.29 -16.58
CA GLN A 35 -9.36 -13.62 -17.56
C GLN A 35 -9.81 -12.18 -17.84
N ARG A 36 -11.07 -11.82 -17.55
CA ARG A 36 -11.59 -10.46 -17.68
C ARG A 36 -10.89 -9.50 -16.71
N SER A 37 -10.63 -9.97 -15.50
CA SER A 37 -9.91 -9.25 -14.43
C SER A 37 -8.39 -9.12 -14.66
N ARG A 38 -7.88 -9.45 -15.86
CA ARG A 38 -6.48 -9.25 -16.24
C ARG A 38 -6.29 -7.89 -16.89
N TRP A 39 -5.10 -7.32 -16.72
CA TRP A 39 -4.64 -6.21 -17.52
C TRP A 39 -4.30 -6.67 -18.94
N VAL A 40 -4.81 -5.95 -19.95
CA VAL A 40 -4.68 -6.34 -21.36
C VAL A 40 -3.19 -6.36 -21.75
N ASN A 41 -2.72 -7.49 -22.28
CA ASN A 41 -1.31 -7.75 -22.61
C ASN A 41 -0.33 -7.57 -21.44
N GLY A 42 -0.79 -7.56 -20.18
CA GLY A 42 0.03 -7.25 -19.01
C GLY A 42 0.45 -5.77 -18.91
N VAL A 43 -0.17 -4.88 -19.69
CA VAL A 43 0.11 -3.43 -19.65
C VAL A 43 -0.83 -2.77 -18.66
N ILE A 44 -0.27 -1.98 -17.74
CA ILE A 44 -0.98 -1.26 -16.68
C ILE A 44 -0.78 0.24 -16.89
N PRO A 45 -1.75 0.94 -17.49
CA PRO A 45 -1.77 2.39 -17.58
C PRO A 45 -1.83 3.00 -16.17
N TYR A 46 -0.97 3.99 -15.88
CA TYR A 46 -0.93 4.60 -14.55
C TYR A 46 -0.83 6.13 -14.55
N TYR A 47 -1.25 6.71 -13.44
CA TYR A 47 -1.07 8.10 -13.05
C TYR A 47 -0.54 8.18 -11.61
N ILE A 48 0.15 9.26 -11.27
CA ILE A 48 0.49 9.62 -9.90
C ILE A 48 -0.16 10.97 -9.61
N ALA A 49 -1.01 11.02 -8.58
CA ALA A 49 -1.70 12.24 -8.17
C ALA A 49 -0.77 13.27 -7.52
N GLU A 50 -1.25 14.50 -7.36
CA GLU A 50 -0.61 15.46 -6.47
C GLU A 50 -0.70 14.99 -5.01
N GLY A 51 0.25 15.44 -4.18
CA GLY A 51 0.40 15.04 -2.77
C GLY A 51 1.65 14.21 -2.48
N PHE A 52 2.21 13.50 -3.46
CA PHE A 52 3.51 12.84 -3.32
C PHE A 52 4.67 13.80 -3.61
N ASN A 53 5.67 13.85 -2.73
CA ASN A 53 6.91 14.58 -2.97
C ASN A 53 7.85 13.82 -3.95
N LEU A 54 8.91 14.48 -4.45
CA LEU A 54 9.80 13.90 -5.47
C LEU A 54 10.49 12.59 -5.03
N LYS A 55 10.82 12.42 -3.74
CA LYS A 55 11.36 11.16 -3.20
C LYS A 55 10.30 10.05 -3.29
N GLN A 56 9.08 10.32 -2.84
CA GLN A 56 7.96 9.39 -2.88
C GLN A 56 7.61 8.97 -4.31
N GLN A 57 7.54 9.92 -5.25
CA GLN A 57 7.34 9.64 -6.68
C GLN A 57 8.45 8.73 -7.24
N GLY A 58 9.72 9.00 -6.88
CA GLY A 58 10.85 8.16 -7.26
C GLY A 58 10.77 6.72 -6.73
N ILE A 59 10.24 6.51 -5.52
CA ILE A 59 10.04 5.17 -4.95
C ILE A 59 8.90 4.44 -5.66
N ILE A 60 7.80 5.12 -6.00
CA ILE A 60 6.68 4.55 -6.78
C ILE A 60 7.17 4.07 -8.16
N LEU A 61 7.94 4.91 -8.87
CA LEU A 61 8.54 4.55 -10.16
C LEU A 61 9.51 3.35 -10.02
N ASN A 62 10.43 3.39 -9.04
CA ASN A 62 11.40 2.31 -8.83
C ASN A 62 10.73 0.97 -8.47
N ALA A 63 9.65 0.99 -7.68
CA ALA A 63 8.88 -0.21 -7.35
C ALA A 63 8.21 -0.84 -8.59
N MET A 64 7.66 -0.01 -9.49
CA MET A 64 7.10 -0.43 -10.77
C MET A 64 8.16 -0.97 -11.75
N ASP A 65 9.33 -0.34 -11.83
CA ASP A 65 10.45 -0.80 -12.67
C ASP A 65 10.98 -2.16 -12.21
N ASP A 66 11.16 -2.34 -10.89
CA ASP A 66 11.63 -3.59 -10.29
C ASP A 66 10.61 -4.73 -10.44
N PHE A 67 9.31 -4.43 -10.34
CA PHE A 67 8.24 -5.38 -10.66
C PHE A 67 8.26 -5.74 -12.17
N SER A 68 8.53 -4.76 -13.03
CA SER A 68 8.58 -4.90 -14.50
C SER A 68 9.82 -5.61 -15.03
N SER A 69 10.92 -5.65 -14.25
CA SER A 69 12.16 -6.35 -14.63
C SER A 69 12.05 -7.86 -14.40
N GLN A 70 11.41 -8.26 -13.30
CA GLN A 70 11.24 -9.66 -12.89
C GLN A 70 10.09 -10.38 -13.63
N THR A 71 9.12 -9.62 -14.15
CA THR A 71 7.92 -10.15 -14.82
C THR A 71 7.78 -9.68 -16.27
N CYS A 72 6.70 -10.07 -16.96
CA CYS A 72 6.31 -9.41 -18.20
C CYS A 72 5.39 -8.19 -18.02
N ILE A 73 4.87 -7.90 -16.81
CA ILE A 73 4.01 -6.74 -16.54
C ILE A 73 4.73 -5.42 -16.87
N LYS A 74 4.03 -4.46 -17.46
CA LYS A 74 4.59 -3.15 -17.86
C LYS A 74 3.70 -2.01 -17.40
N PHE A 75 4.24 -1.13 -16.58
CA PHE A 75 3.56 0.11 -16.21
C PHE A 75 3.80 1.17 -17.29
N GLN A 76 2.74 1.80 -17.80
CA GLN A 76 2.83 2.79 -18.87
C GLN A 76 2.19 4.12 -18.44
N PRO A 77 2.93 5.25 -18.45
CA PRO A 77 2.34 6.55 -18.19
C PRO A 77 1.50 6.95 -19.40
N LEU A 78 0.17 6.89 -19.27
CA LEU A 78 -0.79 7.18 -20.33
C LEU A 78 -1.85 8.16 -19.85
N SER A 79 -1.97 9.30 -20.51
CA SER A 79 -3.03 10.27 -20.24
C SER A 79 -4.34 9.88 -20.94
N ASN A 80 -5.42 9.87 -20.16
CA ASN A 80 -6.80 9.57 -20.57
C ASN A 80 -7.02 8.13 -21.09
N HIS A 81 -6.23 7.14 -20.67
CA HIS A 81 -6.59 5.74 -20.91
C HIS A 81 -7.82 5.36 -20.06
N PRO A 82 -8.83 4.65 -20.61
CA PRO A 82 -10.08 4.34 -19.89
C PRO A 82 -9.87 3.43 -18.68
N ASP A 83 -9.05 2.39 -18.82
CA ASP A 83 -8.70 1.47 -17.72
C ASP A 83 -7.32 1.82 -17.16
N SER A 84 -7.20 2.12 -15.87
CA SER A 84 -5.90 2.58 -15.31
C SER A 84 -5.85 2.55 -13.79
N ILE A 85 -4.62 2.54 -13.23
CA ILE A 85 -4.40 2.80 -11.80
C ILE A 85 -4.06 4.28 -11.54
N LEU A 86 -4.67 4.86 -10.52
CA LEU A 86 -4.31 6.17 -9.97
C LEU A 86 -3.62 5.97 -8.62
N PHE A 87 -2.33 6.27 -8.52
CA PHE A 87 -1.68 6.39 -7.22
C PHE A 87 -2.17 7.67 -6.53
N GLN A 88 -2.80 7.55 -5.36
CA GLN A 88 -3.38 8.66 -4.60
C GLN A 88 -2.76 8.76 -3.20
N ALA A 89 -2.22 9.92 -2.86
CA ALA A 89 -1.72 10.18 -1.51
C ALA A 89 -2.88 10.30 -0.52
N THR A 90 -2.74 9.71 0.67
CA THR A 90 -3.70 9.83 1.78
C THR A 90 -2.99 10.14 3.10
N SER A 91 -3.65 10.85 4.01
CA SER A 91 -3.14 11.13 5.36
C SER A 91 -3.63 10.12 6.41
N SER A 92 -4.24 9.01 5.99
CA SER A 92 -4.69 7.92 6.89
C SER A 92 -3.52 7.37 7.72
N ARG A 93 -3.76 7.10 9.01
CA ARG A 93 -2.80 6.45 9.93
C ARG A 93 -3.13 4.98 10.25
N ASP A 94 -4.25 4.48 9.77
CA ASP A 94 -4.66 3.07 9.95
C ASP A 94 -4.20 2.18 8.78
N GLU A 95 -4.03 2.80 7.62
CA GLU A 95 -3.84 2.21 6.29
C GLU A 95 -2.49 2.64 5.73
N CYS A 96 -1.65 1.72 5.22
CA CYS A 96 -0.38 2.11 4.58
C CYS A 96 -0.50 2.16 3.06
N GLY A 97 -1.12 1.14 2.47
CA GLY A 97 -1.67 1.20 1.13
C GLY A 97 -3.09 0.61 1.13
N SER A 98 -3.80 0.80 0.01
CA SER A 98 -4.98 0.00 -0.33
C SER A 98 -5.23 0.00 -1.85
N SER A 99 -5.81 -1.09 -2.36
CA SER A 99 -6.06 -1.26 -3.80
C SER A 99 -7.16 -2.30 -4.10
N GLN A 100 -7.67 -2.32 -5.34
CA GLN A 100 -8.55 -3.38 -5.86
C GLN A 100 -7.75 -4.54 -6.45
N VAL A 101 -8.32 -5.76 -6.41
CA VAL A 101 -7.64 -6.96 -6.92
C VAL A 101 -7.98 -7.24 -8.38
N GLY A 102 -6.98 -7.13 -9.25
CA GLY A 102 -7.14 -7.27 -10.70
C GLY A 102 -7.60 -5.98 -11.38
N ARG A 103 -7.87 -6.06 -12.69
CA ARG A 103 -8.49 -4.97 -13.47
C ARG A 103 -10.01 -5.02 -13.32
N GLU A 104 -10.61 -4.01 -12.70
CA GLU A 104 -12.08 -3.85 -12.65
C GLU A 104 -12.63 -3.16 -13.90
N GLY A 105 -11.82 -2.30 -14.52
CA GLY A 105 -12.21 -1.40 -15.61
C GLY A 105 -12.48 0.01 -15.10
N GLY A 106 -12.24 1.01 -15.95
CA GLY A 106 -12.24 2.41 -15.50
C GLY A 106 -10.96 2.79 -14.74
N VAL A 107 -10.99 3.96 -14.09
CA VAL A 107 -9.91 4.39 -13.19
C VAL A 107 -10.13 3.77 -11.81
N GLN A 108 -9.22 2.89 -11.40
CA GLN A 108 -9.17 2.29 -10.06
C GLN A 108 -8.00 2.88 -9.26
N THR A 109 -8.09 2.92 -7.94
CA THR A 109 -7.16 3.72 -7.11
C THR A 109 -6.22 2.83 -6.32
N VAL A 110 -4.94 3.21 -6.27
CA VAL A 110 -3.97 2.69 -5.32
C VAL A 110 -3.69 3.81 -4.31
N TYR A 111 -4.27 3.71 -3.12
CA TYR A 111 -3.98 4.66 -2.06
C TYR A 111 -2.62 4.32 -1.43
N LEU A 112 -1.85 5.34 -1.08
CA LEU A 112 -0.61 5.21 -0.31
C LEU A 112 -0.56 6.31 0.75
N SER A 113 -0.32 5.93 2.01
CA SER A 113 -0.24 6.88 3.12
C SER A 113 1.05 7.67 3.06
N VAL A 114 0.92 9.00 3.14
CA VAL A 114 2.04 9.94 3.28
C VAL A 114 2.18 10.47 4.72
N ALA A 115 1.54 9.82 5.70
CA ALA A 115 1.69 10.18 7.12
C ALA A 115 3.14 9.95 7.60
N ASP A 116 3.71 10.97 8.26
CA ASP A 116 5.15 11.13 8.46
C ASP A 116 5.85 10.07 9.33
N ASP A 117 5.08 9.23 10.03
CA ASP A 117 5.56 8.35 11.11
C ASP A 117 5.71 6.86 10.75
N ARG A 118 5.21 6.41 9.59
CA ARG A 118 5.12 4.98 9.24
C ARG A 118 5.85 4.52 7.98
N ASP A 119 6.49 5.42 7.24
CA ASP A 119 7.21 5.17 5.97
C ASP A 119 6.44 4.28 4.96
N CYS A 120 5.11 4.49 4.86
CA CYS A 120 4.24 3.64 4.05
C CYS A 120 4.52 3.72 2.54
N VAL A 121 5.13 4.80 2.04
CA VAL A 121 5.57 4.92 0.63
C VAL A 121 6.93 4.24 0.43
N SER A 122 6.98 2.93 0.70
CA SER A 122 8.16 2.10 0.57
C SER A 122 7.97 1.04 -0.51
N LYS A 123 9.08 0.58 -1.12
CA LYS A 123 9.09 -0.33 -2.28
C LYS A 123 8.20 -1.56 -2.06
N GLY A 124 8.31 -2.22 -0.91
CA GLY A 124 7.57 -3.46 -0.65
C GLY A 124 6.08 -3.26 -0.42
N ILE A 125 5.64 -2.13 0.12
CA ILE A 125 4.21 -1.80 0.24
C ILE A 125 3.66 -1.51 -1.16
N ILE A 126 4.37 -0.73 -1.97
CA ILE A 126 3.95 -0.46 -3.35
C ILE A 126 3.91 -1.75 -4.18
N GLN A 127 4.87 -2.66 -4.03
CA GLN A 127 4.85 -3.96 -4.72
C GLN A 127 3.76 -4.91 -4.21
N HIS A 128 3.30 -4.78 -2.96
CA HIS A 128 2.16 -5.49 -2.41
C HIS A 128 0.85 -5.02 -3.05
N GLU A 129 0.59 -3.70 -3.08
CA GLU A 129 -0.55 -3.13 -3.80
C GLU A 129 -0.53 -3.46 -5.30
N LEU A 130 0.64 -3.42 -5.94
CA LEU A 130 0.77 -3.82 -7.34
C LEU A 130 0.49 -5.31 -7.56
N MET A 131 0.74 -6.17 -6.56
CA MET A 131 0.40 -7.59 -6.63
C MET A 131 -1.11 -7.85 -6.42
N HIS A 132 -1.80 -7.02 -5.63
CA HIS A 132 -3.27 -6.92 -5.68
C HIS A 132 -3.74 -6.50 -7.08
N VAL A 133 -3.27 -5.36 -7.60
CA VAL A 133 -3.64 -4.82 -8.92
C VAL A 133 -3.50 -5.82 -10.07
N VAL A 134 -2.46 -6.67 -10.09
CA VAL A 134 -2.33 -7.70 -11.16
C VAL A 134 -3.29 -8.88 -10.98
N GLY A 135 -3.84 -9.12 -9.78
CA GLY A 135 -4.92 -10.08 -9.54
C GLY A 135 -4.72 -11.09 -8.40
N PHE A 136 -3.92 -10.80 -7.37
CA PHE A 136 -3.73 -11.70 -6.23
C PHE A 136 -4.36 -11.18 -4.92
N PHE A 137 -4.99 -12.08 -4.18
CA PHE A 137 -5.36 -11.92 -2.78
C PHE A 137 -4.22 -12.38 -1.85
N HIS A 138 -4.42 -12.26 -0.54
CA HIS A 138 -3.45 -12.71 0.44
C HIS A 138 -3.14 -14.20 0.40
N GLU A 139 -1.91 -14.56 0.76
CA GLU A 139 -1.47 -15.95 0.87
C GLU A 139 -2.18 -16.66 2.05
N GLN A 140 -2.41 -15.97 3.17
CA GLN A 140 -3.15 -16.53 4.31
C GLN A 140 -4.67 -16.66 4.08
N ALA A 141 -5.20 -16.17 2.96
CA ALA A 141 -6.60 -16.35 2.54
C ALA A 141 -6.83 -17.61 1.67
N ARG A 142 -5.75 -18.31 1.26
CA ARG A 142 -5.84 -19.58 0.52
C ARG A 142 -6.54 -20.65 1.36
N SER A 143 -7.45 -21.45 0.79
CA SER A 143 -8.12 -22.53 1.56
C SER A 143 -7.18 -23.66 2.04
N ASP A 144 -5.97 -23.78 1.49
CA ASP A 144 -4.96 -24.70 2.04
C ASP A 144 -4.09 -24.09 3.13
N ARG A 145 -4.27 -22.81 3.51
CA ARG A 145 -3.49 -22.18 4.60
C ARG A 145 -3.54 -22.97 5.91
N ASN A 146 -4.65 -23.66 6.20
CA ASN A 146 -4.77 -24.55 7.37
C ASN A 146 -3.82 -25.78 7.33
N ASP A 147 -3.22 -26.13 6.18
CA ASP A 147 -2.16 -27.15 6.07
C ASP A 147 -0.77 -26.59 6.45
N PHE A 148 -0.64 -25.25 6.58
CA PHE A 148 0.64 -24.52 6.72
C PHE A 148 0.73 -23.61 7.96
N VAL A 149 -0.36 -22.93 8.33
CA VAL A 149 -0.43 -21.99 9.46
C VAL A 149 -1.56 -22.35 10.45
N ASP A 150 -1.40 -21.89 11.69
CA ASP A 150 -2.44 -21.86 12.74
C ASP A 150 -2.91 -20.40 12.94
N ILE A 151 -4.22 -20.19 13.09
CA ILE A 151 -4.83 -18.87 13.35
C ILE A 151 -5.37 -18.82 14.78
N ASN A 152 -4.83 -17.92 15.61
CA ASN A 152 -5.25 -17.75 17.00
C ASN A 152 -6.40 -16.75 17.13
N LYS A 153 -7.62 -17.28 16.99
CA LYS A 153 -8.87 -16.51 17.11
C LYS A 153 -9.04 -15.78 18.44
N ASN A 154 -8.37 -16.20 19.51
CA ASN A 154 -8.47 -15.55 20.82
C ASN A 154 -7.78 -14.18 20.85
N ASN A 155 -6.87 -13.91 19.92
CA ASN A 155 -6.09 -12.67 19.81
C ASN A 155 -6.61 -11.72 18.71
N LEU A 156 -7.63 -12.16 17.98
CA LEU A 156 -8.38 -11.38 16.97
C LEU A 156 -9.71 -10.94 17.54
N ASP A 157 -10.29 -9.88 16.98
CA ASP A 157 -11.71 -9.58 17.17
C ASP A 157 -12.57 -10.49 16.26
N PRO A 158 -13.81 -10.87 16.65
CA PRO A 158 -14.60 -11.83 15.88
C PRO A 158 -14.92 -11.39 14.45
N GLU A 159 -15.18 -10.10 14.23
CA GLU A 159 -15.43 -9.50 12.91
C GLU A 159 -14.16 -9.56 12.03
N VAL A 160 -13.00 -9.20 12.60
CA VAL A 160 -11.69 -9.27 11.93
C VAL A 160 -11.40 -10.69 11.46
N PHE A 161 -11.68 -11.72 12.26
CA PHE A 161 -11.55 -13.10 11.82
C PHE A 161 -12.48 -13.43 10.63
N GLN A 162 -13.74 -13.00 10.69
CA GLN A 162 -14.72 -13.23 9.62
C GLN A 162 -14.45 -12.44 8.34
N LYS A 163 -13.63 -11.38 8.40
CA LYS A 163 -13.33 -10.54 7.24
C LYS A 163 -12.01 -10.88 6.57
N ASN A 164 -10.97 -11.15 7.35
CA ASN A 164 -9.60 -11.23 6.85
C ASN A 164 -9.05 -12.66 6.78
N PHE A 165 -9.77 -13.64 7.35
CA PHE A 165 -9.33 -15.03 7.43
C PHE A 165 -10.36 -16.05 6.90
N LEU A 166 -11.35 -15.63 6.10
CA LEU A 166 -12.20 -16.59 5.38
C LEU A 166 -11.41 -17.36 4.31
N GLU A 167 -11.89 -18.56 4.00
CA GLU A 167 -11.33 -19.43 2.97
C GLU A 167 -12.19 -19.31 1.71
N ARG A 168 -11.57 -18.93 0.58
CA ARG A 168 -12.23 -18.71 -0.71
C ARG A 168 -12.70 -20.02 -1.37
N SER A 169 -13.37 -19.93 -2.52
CA SER A 169 -13.74 -21.06 -3.37
C SER A 169 -12.78 -21.29 -4.55
N ALA A 170 -12.54 -22.56 -4.92
CA ALA A 170 -11.64 -22.90 -6.03
C ALA A 170 -12.15 -22.46 -7.41
N ALA A 171 -13.41 -22.02 -7.51
CA ALA A 171 -13.91 -21.38 -8.72
C ALA A 171 -13.24 -20.03 -8.99
N GLU A 172 -12.89 -19.29 -7.92
CA GLU A 172 -12.50 -17.88 -7.97
C GLU A 172 -10.98 -17.68 -8.04
N VAL A 173 -10.20 -18.62 -7.49
CA VAL A 173 -8.77 -18.42 -7.21
C VAL A 173 -7.91 -19.68 -7.34
N THR A 174 -6.78 -19.55 -8.04
CA THR A 174 -5.76 -20.58 -8.27
C THR A 174 -4.36 -20.14 -7.81
N ALA A 175 -3.45 -21.10 -7.63
CA ALA A 175 -2.03 -20.87 -7.31
C ALA A 175 -1.12 -21.36 -8.46
N PHE A 176 -1.67 -21.68 -9.63
CA PHE A 176 -0.89 -22.04 -10.83
C PHE A 176 0.13 -23.20 -10.63
N GLY A 177 -0.12 -24.09 -9.66
CA GLY A 177 0.78 -25.20 -9.31
C GLY A 177 1.87 -24.86 -8.28
N PHE A 178 1.90 -23.63 -7.74
CA PHE A 178 2.87 -23.24 -6.71
C PHE A 178 2.49 -23.72 -5.29
N PRO A 179 3.49 -24.02 -4.43
CA PRO A 179 3.27 -24.32 -3.02
C PRO A 179 2.70 -23.12 -2.26
N TYR A 180 2.41 -23.28 -0.97
CA TYR A 180 2.19 -22.17 -0.04
C TYR A 180 3.48 -21.39 0.14
N ASP A 181 3.43 -20.06 0.25
CA ASP A 181 4.63 -19.24 0.36
C ASP A 181 4.62 -18.33 1.61
N PHE A 182 5.28 -18.80 2.66
CA PHE A 182 5.49 -18.03 3.89
C PHE A 182 6.29 -16.74 3.67
N GLY A 183 7.10 -16.66 2.60
CA GLY A 183 7.89 -15.48 2.23
C GLY A 183 7.21 -14.59 1.17
N SER A 184 5.96 -14.88 0.80
CA SER A 184 5.21 -14.06 -0.15
C SER A 184 5.07 -12.64 0.36
N ILE A 185 5.20 -11.67 -0.54
CA ILE A 185 4.88 -10.27 -0.22
C ILE A 185 3.40 -10.12 0.17
N MET A 186 2.54 -11.07 -0.23
CA MET A 186 1.12 -11.16 0.10
C MET A 186 0.85 -11.99 1.36
N HIS A 187 1.86 -12.29 2.18
CA HIS A 187 1.65 -12.95 3.47
C HIS A 187 1.59 -11.91 4.61
N ASP A 188 0.65 -12.11 5.54
CA ASP A 188 0.57 -11.41 6.83
C ASP A 188 1.79 -11.64 7.70
N SER A 189 2.08 -10.68 8.59
CA SER A 189 3.03 -10.88 9.68
C SER A 189 2.41 -11.67 10.84
N THR A 190 3.24 -12.24 11.71
CA THR A 190 2.83 -13.02 12.89
C THR A 190 1.83 -12.32 13.83
N PHE A 191 1.77 -10.98 13.78
CA PHE A 191 0.97 -10.12 14.65
C PHE A 191 -0.16 -9.39 13.91
N ALA A 192 -0.42 -9.74 12.65
CA ALA A 192 -1.43 -9.12 11.81
C ALA A 192 -2.81 -9.08 12.49
N PHE A 193 -3.40 -7.90 12.56
CA PHE A 193 -4.67 -7.62 13.23
C PHE A 193 -4.76 -8.03 14.72
N SER A 194 -3.64 -8.16 15.46
CA SER A 194 -3.75 -8.43 16.90
C SER A 194 -4.43 -7.27 17.62
N LYS A 195 -5.48 -7.58 18.40
CA LYS A 195 -6.26 -6.61 19.19
C LYS A 195 -5.45 -5.83 20.24
N ASP A 196 -4.24 -6.29 20.56
CA ASP A 196 -3.29 -5.66 21.48
C ASP A 196 -1.99 -5.17 20.78
N GLY A 197 -1.83 -5.43 19.48
CA GLY A 197 -0.61 -5.11 18.71
C GLY A 197 0.62 -6.00 18.95
N PHE A 198 0.61 -6.93 19.91
CA PHE A 198 1.81 -7.71 20.31
C PHE A 198 1.60 -9.22 20.40
N SER A 199 0.37 -9.68 20.61
CA SER A 199 0.02 -11.09 20.62
C SER A 199 0.01 -11.69 19.21
N TRP A 200 0.46 -12.94 19.08
CA TRP A 200 0.49 -13.61 17.78
C TRP A 200 -0.93 -14.00 17.33
N THR A 201 -1.24 -13.79 16.05
CA THR A 201 -2.54 -14.09 15.43
C THR A 201 -2.45 -15.16 14.37
N ILE A 202 -1.32 -15.22 13.66
CA ILE A 202 -1.01 -16.22 12.63
C ILE A 202 0.41 -16.74 12.86
N ARG A 203 0.62 -18.06 12.80
CA ARG A 203 1.95 -18.68 12.91
C ARG A 203 2.08 -19.89 11.99
N PRO A 204 3.28 -20.25 11.52
CA PRO A 204 3.49 -21.54 10.87
C PRO A 204 3.19 -22.69 11.84
N LYS A 205 2.59 -23.77 11.34
CA LYS A 205 2.44 -25.01 12.10
C LYS A 205 3.82 -25.55 12.51
N LYS A 206 3.89 -26.35 13.58
CA LYS A 206 5.16 -26.87 14.15
C LYS A 206 6.15 -27.48 13.13
N LYS A 207 5.67 -28.09 12.05
CA LYS A 207 6.47 -28.65 10.92
C LYS A 207 7.23 -27.56 10.11
N TRP A 208 6.73 -26.33 10.17
CA TRP A 208 7.10 -25.18 9.36
C TRP A 208 7.59 -24.00 10.21
N ALA A 209 7.80 -24.18 11.53
CA ALA A 209 8.15 -23.10 12.47
C ALA A 209 9.39 -22.29 12.04
N GLN A 210 10.32 -22.92 11.31
CA GLN A 210 11.49 -22.29 10.68
C GLN A 210 11.17 -21.16 9.67
N TYR A 211 9.90 -21.00 9.26
CA TYR A 211 9.44 -19.93 8.36
C TYR A 211 8.76 -18.76 9.10
N GLU A 212 8.67 -18.75 10.44
CA GLU A 212 8.00 -17.65 11.18
C GLU A 212 8.68 -16.29 10.95
N THR A 213 9.98 -16.28 10.64
CA THR A 213 10.79 -15.08 10.40
C THR A 213 10.70 -14.52 8.97
N VAL A 214 10.00 -15.17 8.02
CA VAL A 214 9.76 -14.63 6.67
C VAL A 214 8.34 -14.09 6.46
N MET A 215 7.40 -14.47 7.34
CA MET A 215 6.02 -14.02 7.29
C MET A 215 5.93 -12.50 7.51
N GLY A 216 5.16 -11.81 6.66
CA GLY A 216 4.99 -10.36 6.74
C GLY A 216 6.15 -9.55 6.15
N GLN A 217 7.08 -10.17 5.43
CA GLN A 217 8.15 -9.43 4.76
C GLN A 217 7.58 -8.42 3.76
N ARG A 218 8.23 -7.25 3.65
CA ARG A 218 7.94 -6.19 2.68
C ARG A 218 9.26 -5.65 2.07
N ASN A 219 10.16 -6.56 1.70
CA ASN A 219 11.41 -6.27 1.00
C ASN A 219 11.23 -6.24 -0.53
N GLY A 220 10.33 -7.09 -1.05
CA GLY A 220 10.00 -7.20 -2.47
C GLY A 220 9.30 -8.53 -2.78
N LEU A 221 9.01 -8.77 -4.06
CA LEU A 221 8.37 -10.02 -4.52
C LEU A 221 9.21 -11.26 -4.18
N SER A 222 8.57 -12.33 -3.72
CA SER A 222 9.22 -13.64 -3.60
C SER A 222 9.46 -14.29 -4.98
N GLN A 223 10.33 -15.30 -5.05
CA GLN A 223 10.47 -16.09 -6.28
C GLN A 223 9.18 -16.83 -6.66
N ILE A 224 8.34 -17.20 -5.69
CA ILE A 224 7.03 -17.82 -5.95
C ILE A 224 6.02 -16.75 -6.38
N ASP A 225 6.06 -15.52 -5.85
CA ASP A 225 5.21 -14.42 -6.30
C ASP A 225 5.46 -14.10 -7.78
N ILE A 226 6.74 -13.96 -8.16
CA ILE A 226 7.17 -13.76 -9.55
C ILE A 226 6.71 -14.93 -10.43
N GLY A 227 6.88 -16.17 -9.95
CA GLY A 227 6.42 -17.38 -10.65
C GLY A 227 4.90 -17.41 -10.86
N LYS A 228 4.11 -17.06 -9.83
CA LYS A 228 2.65 -16.94 -9.86
C LYS A 228 2.22 -15.89 -10.89
N ILE A 229 2.83 -14.70 -10.90
CA ILE A 229 2.54 -13.62 -11.86
C ILE A 229 2.89 -14.06 -13.29
N ASN A 230 4.08 -14.66 -13.47
CA ASN A 230 4.55 -15.10 -14.78
C ASN A 230 3.68 -16.23 -15.36
N ALA A 231 3.16 -17.13 -14.53
CA ALA A 231 2.17 -18.13 -14.93
C ALA A 231 0.78 -17.51 -15.22
N MET A 232 0.32 -16.55 -14.39
CA MET A 232 -0.97 -15.87 -14.55
C MET A 232 -1.07 -15.08 -15.85
N TYR A 233 0.00 -14.40 -16.25
CA TYR A 233 0.08 -13.55 -17.44
C TYR A 233 0.75 -14.22 -18.65
N LYS A 234 1.10 -15.52 -18.53
CA LYS A 234 1.75 -16.32 -19.60
C LYS A 234 3.03 -15.65 -20.13
N CYS A 235 3.84 -15.10 -19.23
CA CYS A 235 5.08 -14.42 -19.60
C CYS A 235 6.05 -15.38 -20.30
N PRO A 236 6.77 -14.96 -21.37
CA PRO A 236 7.91 -15.68 -21.89
C PRO A 236 8.93 -15.95 -20.77
N GLU A 237 9.68 -17.06 -20.80
CA GLU A 237 10.51 -17.50 -19.66
C GLU A 237 11.39 -16.36 -19.10
N ARG A 238 10.98 -15.88 -17.93
CA ARG A 238 11.62 -14.89 -17.06
C ARG A 238 11.77 -15.54 -15.67
N GLY A 239 12.39 -14.83 -14.73
CA GLY A 239 12.73 -15.36 -13.41
C GLY A 239 11.54 -15.79 -12.54
N GLY A 240 11.85 -16.20 -11.31
CA GLY A 240 10.90 -16.81 -10.38
C GLY A 240 11.03 -18.33 -10.32
N ALA A 241 10.29 -18.94 -9.38
CA ALA A 241 10.16 -20.38 -9.24
C ALA A 241 9.36 -20.97 -10.41
N LYS A 242 9.51 -22.28 -10.67
CA LYS A 242 8.68 -23.02 -11.63
C LYS A 242 7.53 -23.78 -10.92
N PRO A 243 6.36 -23.97 -11.56
CA PRO A 243 5.25 -24.71 -10.97
C PRO A 243 5.62 -26.12 -10.52
N ASN A 244 4.89 -26.64 -9.53
CA ASN A 244 5.05 -27.97 -8.92
C ASN A 244 6.43 -28.25 -8.28
N GLN A 245 7.27 -27.22 -8.09
CA GLN A 245 8.48 -27.34 -7.28
C GLN A 245 8.15 -27.44 -5.77
N PRO A 246 9.01 -28.10 -4.96
CA PRO A 246 8.89 -28.11 -3.51
C PRO A 246 8.90 -26.70 -2.90
N LEU A 247 8.46 -26.61 -1.64
CA LEU A 247 8.72 -25.42 -0.80
C LEU A 247 10.22 -25.06 -0.85
N PRO A 248 10.57 -23.78 -1.09
CA PRO A 248 11.96 -23.35 -1.00
C PRO A 248 12.48 -23.57 0.44
N PRO A 249 13.79 -23.84 0.62
CA PRO A 249 14.35 -23.98 1.95
C PRO A 249 14.11 -22.71 2.79
N PRO A 250 13.99 -22.83 4.12
CA PRO A 250 13.94 -21.65 4.98
C PRO A 250 15.21 -20.80 4.81
N PRO A 251 15.18 -19.50 5.15
CA PRO A 251 16.41 -18.72 5.21
C PRO A 251 17.41 -19.41 6.14
N SER A 252 18.69 -19.39 5.74
CA SER A 252 19.75 -19.72 6.69
C SER A 252 19.69 -18.70 7.85
N PRO A 253 19.86 -19.12 9.11
CA PRO A 253 19.99 -18.19 10.22
C PRO A 253 21.07 -17.15 9.92
N PRO A 254 20.91 -15.88 10.34
CA PRO A 254 21.92 -14.86 10.11
C PRO A 254 23.24 -15.32 10.72
N THR A 255 24.19 -15.67 9.87
CA THR A 255 25.48 -16.22 10.30
C THR A 255 26.21 -15.11 11.03
N ARG A 256 26.30 -15.23 12.36
CA ARG A 256 26.95 -14.23 13.21
C ARG A 256 28.39 -14.06 12.72
N ALA A 257 28.67 -12.93 12.08
CA ALA A 257 29.99 -12.63 11.56
C ALA A 257 31.04 -12.83 12.67
N PRO A 258 32.16 -13.52 12.40
CA PRO A 258 33.21 -13.71 13.40
C PRO A 258 33.65 -12.34 13.93
N ILE A 259 33.50 -12.14 15.24
CA ILE A 259 33.98 -10.92 15.89
C ILE A 259 35.51 -10.97 15.81
N GLN A 260 36.09 -10.25 14.84
CA GLN A 260 37.52 -10.07 14.78
C GLN A 260 37.95 -9.30 16.04
N PRO A 261 38.90 -9.82 16.83
CA PRO A 261 39.40 -9.11 18.00
C PRO A 261 40.13 -7.85 17.52
N THR A 262 39.56 -6.68 17.80
CA THR A 262 40.16 -5.39 17.49
C THR A 262 41.46 -5.23 18.27
N LYS A 263 42.60 -5.25 17.56
CA LYS A 263 43.89 -4.92 18.15
C LYS A 263 43.83 -3.46 18.61
N MET A 264 43.95 -3.22 19.92
CA MET A 264 44.23 -1.88 20.43
C MET A 264 45.62 -1.45 19.95
N SER A 265 45.66 -0.43 19.10
CA SER A 265 46.90 0.24 18.72
C SER A 265 47.22 1.32 19.76
N SER A 266 48.18 1.06 20.65
CA SER A 266 48.65 2.03 21.63
C SER A 266 49.57 3.06 20.97
N SER A 267 49.03 4.23 20.64
CA SER A 267 49.79 5.41 20.19
C SER A 267 49.53 6.58 21.14
N SER A 268 50.32 6.67 22.20
CA SER A 268 50.29 7.81 23.12
C SER A 268 51.05 8.99 22.52
N SER A 269 50.34 10.10 22.30
CA SER A 269 50.93 11.40 21.94
C SER A 269 50.59 12.39 23.05
N PHE A 270 51.60 12.87 23.77
CA PHE A 270 51.41 13.97 24.72
C PHE A 270 51.19 15.28 23.97
N ILE A 271 50.20 16.06 24.40
CA ILE A 271 50.18 17.51 24.22
C ILE A 271 49.95 18.11 25.61
N THR A 272 50.81 19.04 25.99
CA THR A 272 50.76 19.77 27.26
C THR A 272 50.54 21.25 26.95
N GLU A 273 49.48 21.83 27.49
CA GLU A 273 49.30 23.29 27.57
C GLU A 273 48.49 23.62 28.83
N SER A 274 48.77 24.79 29.39
CA SER A 274 48.24 25.35 30.64
C SER A 274 47.79 26.80 30.38
N ASP A 275 47.18 27.58 31.28
CA ASP A 275 46.65 27.36 32.63
C ASP A 275 45.10 27.61 32.57
N ASP A 276 44.31 28.11 33.53
CA ASP A 276 44.41 28.60 34.92
C ASP A 276 43.01 28.52 35.59
N GLY A 277 42.92 28.73 36.91
CA GLY A 277 41.73 29.29 37.55
C GLY A 277 40.86 28.36 38.40
N ASN A 278 41.01 28.49 39.73
CA ASN A 278 39.99 28.48 40.80
C ASN A 278 38.51 28.09 40.47
N ASP A 279 37.74 27.38 41.31
CA ASP A 279 37.74 27.47 42.78
C ASP A 279 37.05 26.28 43.52
N ASN A 280 37.50 26.07 44.77
CA ASN A 280 36.87 25.49 45.98
C ASN A 280 35.92 24.24 46.02
N GLU A 281 36.39 23.23 46.77
CA GLU A 281 35.72 22.42 47.83
C GLU A 281 34.66 21.28 47.63
N THR A 282 35.00 20.16 48.30
CA THR A 282 34.17 19.39 49.28
C THR A 282 33.07 18.41 48.81
N THR A 283 33.53 17.16 48.65
CA THR A 283 32.90 15.85 48.96
C THR A 283 31.43 15.77 49.42
N THR A 284 30.66 14.86 48.80
CA THR A 284 30.33 13.51 49.37
C THR A 284 29.49 12.67 48.40
N ALA A 285 29.51 11.34 48.55
CA ALA A 285 28.79 10.40 47.66
C ALA A 285 27.49 9.87 48.27
N ARG A 286 26.47 9.62 47.45
CA ARG A 286 25.24 8.88 47.85
C ARG A 286 24.64 8.10 46.66
N PRO A 287 24.23 6.82 46.83
CA PRO A 287 23.76 5.97 45.74
C PRO A 287 22.30 6.24 45.31
N PRO A 288 21.88 5.81 44.10
CA PRO A 288 20.55 6.08 43.55
C PRO A 288 19.44 5.25 44.20
N VAL A 289 18.23 5.83 44.24
CA VAL A 289 17.03 5.23 44.85
C VAL A 289 16.10 4.64 43.77
N ARG A 290 15.60 3.41 44.00
CA ARG A 290 14.55 2.79 43.17
C ARG A 290 13.18 3.42 43.45
N PRO A 291 12.36 3.73 42.43
CA PRO A 291 10.93 3.95 42.62
C PRO A 291 10.21 2.62 42.91
N SER A 292 9.21 2.65 43.80
CA SER A 292 8.37 1.51 44.15
C SER A 292 6.93 1.74 43.72
N VAL A 293 6.28 0.72 43.17
CA VAL A 293 4.87 0.76 42.76
C VAL A 293 3.97 0.66 43.99
N ARG A 294 2.98 1.55 44.12
CA ARG A 294 1.93 1.44 45.16
C ARG A 294 0.56 1.18 44.54
N SER A 295 0.08 -0.05 44.69
CA SER A 295 -1.32 -0.42 44.44
C SER A 295 -2.21 0.12 45.56
N THR A 296 -3.39 0.63 45.20
CA THR A 296 -4.52 0.83 46.11
C THR A 296 -5.65 -0.10 45.72
N ARG A 297 -6.00 -1.02 46.63
CA ARG A 297 -7.06 -2.02 46.48
C ARG A 297 -8.20 -1.67 47.43
N ARG A 298 -9.43 -1.56 46.92
CA ARG A 298 -10.65 -1.49 47.75
C ARG A 298 -11.57 -2.65 47.36
N THR A 299 -12.21 -3.28 48.33
CA THR A 299 -12.82 -4.61 48.18
C THR A 299 -14.24 -4.70 48.75
N THR A 300 -15.15 -5.31 47.98
CA THR A 300 -16.30 -6.15 48.43
C THR A 300 -17.46 -5.43 49.17
N ARG A 301 -18.73 -5.90 49.17
CA ARG A 301 -19.42 -7.11 48.58
C ARG A 301 -20.94 -6.80 48.26
N PRO A 302 -21.91 -7.73 48.03
CA PRO A 302 -22.94 -7.55 46.96
C PRO A 302 -24.43 -7.86 47.30
N SER A 303 -25.36 -7.69 46.34
CA SER A 303 -26.63 -8.46 46.20
C SER A 303 -27.31 -8.27 44.81
N VAL A 304 -28.20 -9.19 44.40
CA VAL A 304 -28.73 -9.51 43.03
C VAL A 304 -30.00 -10.42 43.22
N PRO A 305 -31.03 -10.60 42.32
CA PRO A 305 -31.30 -10.14 40.92
C PRO A 305 -32.75 -9.56 40.63
N ASN A 306 -33.08 -9.32 39.34
CA ASN A 306 -34.42 -9.23 38.67
C ASN A 306 -35.33 -8.01 39.01
N THR A 307 -36.24 -7.49 38.16
CA THR A 307 -37.20 -8.10 37.20
C THR A 307 -37.58 -7.18 35.99
N GLU A 308 -38.26 -7.75 35.00
CA GLU A 308 -38.98 -7.17 33.83
C GLU A 308 -40.23 -8.08 33.59
N PRO A 309 -41.22 -7.81 32.70
CA PRO A 309 -41.63 -6.61 31.92
C PRO A 309 -43.12 -6.26 32.33
N PRO A 310 -44.16 -5.93 31.50
CA PRO A 310 -44.24 -5.43 30.12
C PRO A 310 -44.98 -4.04 29.91
N PRO A 311 -46.28 -3.87 29.50
CA PRO A 311 -46.64 -2.76 28.58
C PRO A 311 -47.86 -1.89 28.96
N ASP A 312 -48.18 -0.90 28.10
CA ASP A 312 -49.51 -0.32 27.85
C ASP A 312 -49.58 0.07 26.34
N ASP A 313 -50.78 0.09 25.75
CA ASP A 313 -51.05 0.11 24.28
C ASP A 313 -51.79 1.39 23.77
N ASP A 314 -52.18 1.38 22.47
CA ASP A 314 -53.15 2.24 21.73
C ASP A 314 -52.83 3.77 21.60
N GLU A 315 -53.40 4.56 20.66
CA GLU A 315 -54.37 4.34 19.55
C GLU A 315 -53.75 4.74 18.17
N ASP A 316 -54.37 4.32 17.05
CA ASP A 316 -54.01 4.67 15.66
C ASP A 316 -54.37 6.11 15.22
N VAL A 317 -53.77 6.59 14.12
CA VAL A 317 -54.48 7.27 13.01
C VAL A 317 -53.78 6.95 11.67
N GLU A 318 -54.50 6.36 10.70
CA GLU A 318 -54.11 6.34 9.28
C GLU A 318 -54.44 7.69 8.61
N ASP A 319 -53.63 8.12 7.63
CA ASP A 319 -54.20 8.41 6.31
C ASP A 319 -53.14 8.36 5.20
N SER A 320 -53.59 8.24 3.95
CA SER A 320 -52.77 8.13 2.75
C SER A 320 -52.98 9.30 1.79
N GLU A 321 -51.97 9.62 0.97
CA GLU A 321 -52.14 9.65 -0.50
C GLU A 321 -50.83 9.98 -1.24
N THR A 322 -50.73 9.47 -2.47
CA THR A 322 -49.66 9.78 -3.42
C THR A 322 -50.11 10.81 -4.45
N GLN A 323 -49.24 11.77 -4.83
CA GLN A 323 -49.20 12.24 -6.22
C GLN A 323 -47.89 12.95 -6.63
N ALA A 324 -47.68 13.03 -7.95
CA ALA A 324 -46.44 13.45 -8.60
C ALA A 324 -46.61 14.82 -9.35
N PRO A 325 -45.55 15.42 -9.92
CA PRO A 325 -45.49 16.88 -10.09
C PRO A 325 -46.15 17.43 -11.37
N THR A 326 -46.65 18.66 -11.28
CA THR A 326 -47.12 19.44 -12.43
C THR A 326 -46.00 20.24 -13.11
N GLN A 327 -45.99 20.21 -14.44
CA GLN A 327 -45.04 20.99 -15.25
C GLN A 327 -45.50 22.43 -15.42
N ARG A 328 -44.58 23.39 -15.56
CA ARG A 328 -44.91 24.75 -16.01
C ARG A 328 -43.90 25.30 -17.03
N THR A 329 -44.35 25.47 -18.26
CA THR A 329 -43.54 25.95 -19.40
C THR A 329 -43.71 27.45 -19.63
N THR A 330 -42.62 28.19 -19.82
CA THR A 330 -42.64 29.53 -20.42
C THR A 330 -41.51 29.69 -21.45
N ARG A 331 -41.77 30.46 -22.52
CA ARG A 331 -40.82 30.71 -23.63
C ARG A 331 -40.05 32.04 -23.44
N PRO A 332 -38.87 32.21 -24.08
CA PRO A 332 -37.96 33.31 -23.80
C PRO A 332 -38.34 34.64 -24.48
N ARG A 333 -37.90 35.76 -23.90
CA ARG A 333 -37.88 37.07 -24.58
C ARG A 333 -36.57 37.25 -25.35
N ARG A 334 -36.65 37.76 -26.59
CA ARG A 334 -35.52 38.38 -27.29
C ARG A 334 -35.27 39.78 -26.73
N ILE A 335 -34.00 40.15 -26.56
CA ILE A 335 -33.52 41.54 -26.52
C ILE A 335 -32.34 41.65 -27.51
N GLY A 336 -32.16 42.83 -28.09
CA GLY A 336 -31.35 43.04 -29.31
C GLY A 336 -29.83 43.08 -29.14
N LEU A 337 -29.16 43.16 -30.28
CA LEU A 337 -27.72 43.21 -30.44
C LEU A 337 -27.16 44.63 -30.15
N VAL A 338 -26.07 44.73 -29.40
CA VAL A 338 -25.15 45.88 -29.45
C VAL A 338 -23.72 45.33 -29.46
N ALA A 339 -22.96 45.65 -30.51
CA ALA A 339 -21.58 45.23 -30.64
C ALA A 339 -20.62 46.31 -30.10
N ALA A 340 -19.85 45.97 -29.07
CA ALA A 340 -18.77 46.82 -28.55
C ALA A 340 -17.41 46.20 -28.94
N ALA A 341 -16.76 46.78 -29.95
CA ALA A 341 -15.45 46.31 -30.42
C ALA A 341 -14.31 46.87 -29.55
N THR A 342 -14.07 46.25 -28.38
CA THR A 342 -12.93 46.62 -27.53
C THR A 342 -11.63 46.02 -28.07
N ALA A 343 -10.71 46.88 -28.53
CA ALA A 343 -9.39 46.45 -28.98
C ALA A 343 -8.58 45.85 -27.80
N MET A 344 -8.37 44.54 -27.81
CA MET A 344 -7.55 43.87 -26.79
C MET A 344 -6.06 44.13 -27.03
N THR A 345 -5.45 44.93 -26.15
CA THR A 345 -3.99 45.02 -26.04
C THR A 345 -3.43 43.65 -25.64
N THR A 346 -2.50 43.12 -26.44
CA THR A 346 -1.96 41.77 -26.25
C THR A 346 -1.01 41.71 -25.06
N LYS A 347 -1.54 41.54 -23.85
CA LYS A 347 -0.74 41.19 -22.68
C LYS A 347 0.02 39.88 -22.96
N PRO A 348 1.31 39.77 -22.57
CA PRO A 348 2.10 38.58 -22.81
C PRO A 348 1.48 37.37 -22.10
N LYS A 349 1.54 36.20 -22.73
CA LYS A 349 0.96 34.97 -22.19
C LYS A 349 1.73 34.54 -20.93
N PRO A 350 1.07 34.31 -19.78
CA PRO A 350 1.71 33.68 -18.63
C PRO A 350 2.09 32.25 -18.99
N CYS A 351 3.40 31.99 -19.00
CA CYS A 351 4.00 30.69 -19.24
C CYS A 351 4.97 30.37 -18.09
N ILE A 352 5.02 29.11 -17.68
CA ILE A 352 5.92 28.60 -16.65
C ILE A 352 6.95 27.72 -17.36
N SER A 353 8.24 28.00 -17.15
CA SER A 353 9.33 27.16 -17.64
C SER A 353 9.93 26.32 -16.51
N LYS A 354 10.27 25.06 -16.81
CA LYS A 354 11.01 24.15 -15.94
C LYS A 354 12.12 23.46 -16.73
N THR A 355 13.30 23.38 -16.14
CA THR A 355 14.43 22.65 -16.71
C THR A 355 14.54 21.29 -16.02
N TYR A 356 14.55 20.24 -16.83
CA TYR A 356 14.85 18.87 -16.46
C TYR A 356 16.24 18.50 -17.01
N ILE A 357 16.83 17.39 -16.56
CA ILE A 357 18.16 16.97 -17.05
C ILE A 357 18.06 16.68 -18.56
N GLY A 358 18.71 17.51 -19.37
CA GLY A 358 18.71 17.42 -20.84
C GLY A 358 17.51 18.09 -21.56
N LEU A 359 16.49 18.59 -20.85
CA LEU A 359 15.28 19.16 -21.47
C LEU A 359 14.86 20.48 -20.81
N SER A 360 14.53 21.48 -21.63
CA SER A 360 13.86 22.71 -21.20
C SER A 360 12.41 22.68 -21.65
N CYS A 361 11.48 22.69 -20.70
CA CYS A 361 10.04 22.63 -20.93
C CYS A 361 9.37 23.96 -20.59
N THR A 362 8.54 24.47 -21.50
CA THR A 362 7.70 25.67 -21.27
C THR A 362 6.23 25.30 -21.43
N ARG A 363 5.46 25.60 -20.39
CA ARG A 363 4.01 25.34 -20.31
C ARG A 363 3.25 26.66 -20.23
N CYS A 364 2.42 26.92 -21.23
CA CYS A 364 1.59 28.12 -21.34
C CYS A 364 0.10 27.75 -21.20
N TYR A 365 -0.72 28.68 -20.72
CA TYR A 365 -2.18 28.58 -20.84
C TYR A 365 -2.79 29.63 -21.75
N THR A 366 -4.00 29.31 -22.23
CA THR A 366 -4.89 30.22 -22.96
C THR A 366 -6.30 30.05 -22.41
N VAL A 367 -6.93 31.14 -21.99
CA VAL A 367 -8.34 31.14 -21.59
C VAL A 367 -9.20 31.44 -22.82
N SER A 368 -10.26 30.67 -23.03
CA SER A 368 -11.23 30.89 -24.10
C SER A 368 -12.63 30.64 -23.55
N GLY A 369 -13.40 31.73 -23.36
CA GLY A 369 -14.63 31.67 -22.57
C GLY A 369 -14.36 31.19 -21.14
N LEU A 370 -15.15 30.23 -20.66
CA LEU A 370 -14.99 29.60 -19.35
C LEU A 370 -13.99 28.41 -19.32
N ARG A 371 -13.21 28.18 -20.39
CA ARG A 371 -12.26 27.05 -20.47
C ARG A 371 -10.81 27.52 -20.50
N THR A 372 -9.97 26.91 -19.67
CA THR A 372 -8.53 27.13 -19.61
C THR A 372 -7.80 25.98 -20.30
N ASN A 373 -7.26 26.23 -21.49
CA ASN A 373 -6.50 25.23 -22.25
C ASN A 373 -5.00 25.40 -22.01
N TRP A 374 -4.31 24.30 -21.73
CA TRP A 374 -2.86 24.26 -21.51
C TRP A 374 -2.15 23.67 -22.73
N LYS A 375 -0.96 24.19 -23.06
CA LYS A 375 -0.02 23.56 -23.98
C LYS A 375 1.38 23.59 -23.37
N GLU A 376 2.11 22.49 -23.55
CA GLU A 376 3.46 22.29 -23.05
C GLU A 376 4.35 21.88 -24.23
N GLN A 377 5.56 22.43 -24.27
CA GLN A 377 6.57 22.12 -25.28
C GLN A 377 7.91 21.94 -24.56
N CYS A 378 8.57 20.81 -24.80
CA CYS A 378 9.91 20.52 -24.32
C CYS A 378 10.88 20.47 -25.49
N LEU A 379 12.02 21.13 -25.34
CA LEU A 379 13.12 21.11 -26.31
C LEU A 379 14.39 20.56 -25.63
N PRO A 380 15.29 19.89 -26.36
CA PRO A 380 16.62 19.55 -25.85
C PRO A 380 17.32 20.82 -25.34
N SER A 381 17.79 20.79 -24.09
CA SER A 381 18.64 21.87 -23.58
C SER A 381 19.94 21.89 -24.39
N PRO A 382 20.40 23.05 -24.89
CA PRO A 382 21.65 23.12 -25.63
C PRO A 382 22.79 22.63 -24.74
N ALA A 383 23.47 21.57 -25.17
CA ALA A 383 24.54 20.96 -24.40
C ALA A 383 25.68 21.96 -24.18
N THR A 384 26.18 22.06 -22.95
CA THR A 384 27.46 22.71 -22.67
C THR A 384 28.54 22.07 -23.55
N SER A 385 29.36 22.91 -24.18
CA SER A 385 30.26 22.49 -25.25
C SER A 385 31.24 21.41 -24.81
N ALA A 386 31.55 20.50 -25.74
CA ALA A 386 32.52 19.44 -25.49
C ALA A 386 33.89 20.03 -25.12
N ARG A 387 34.46 19.56 -23.99
CA ARG A 387 35.91 19.55 -23.83
C ARG A 387 36.46 18.30 -24.49
N GLN A 388 36.67 18.42 -25.79
CA GLN A 388 37.60 17.58 -26.52
C GLN A 388 38.99 17.77 -25.88
N PHE A 389 39.58 16.68 -25.39
CA PHE A 389 41.01 16.61 -25.08
C PHE A 389 41.56 15.29 -25.62
N ASP A 390 42.80 15.36 -26.08
CA ASP A 390 43.29 14.48 -27.14
C ASP A 390 43.83 13.13 -26.65
N SER A 391 44.06 12.23 -27.59
CA SER A 391 44.56 10.88 -27.36
C SER A 391 46.08 10.78 -27.48
N SER A 392 46.69 10.03 -26.55
CA SER A 392 48.03 9.39 -26.68
C SER A 392 49.25 10.34 -26.64
N PRO A 393 50.48 9.80 -26.47
CA PRO A 393 50.87 8.73 -25.52
C PRO A 393 52.18 9.05 -24.76
N LEU A 394 52.42 8.36 -23.65
CA LEU A 394 53.70 7.71 -23.29
C LEU A 394 53.51 6.75 -22.10
#